data_AF-A0A812UTZ0-F1
#
_entry.id   AF-A0A812UTZ0-F1
#
_cell.length_a   1.000
_cell.length_b   1.000
_cell.length_c   1.000
_cell.angle_alpha   90.00
_cell.angle_beta   90.00
_cell.angle_gamma   90.00
#
_symmetry.space_group_name_H-M   'P 1'
#
loop_
_entity.id
_entity.type
_entity.pdbx_description
1 polymer ?
#
loop_
_entity_poly.entity_id
_entity_poly.type
_entity_poly.pdbx_seq_one_letter_code
_entity_poly.pdbx_strand_id
1 'polypeptide(L)'
;MSANGELPPIPSPTYGKILSWADKAYNGIREVQAAVCVQPPYVYVQMMAILVNVNNLMIAISFGMTLGVTISLAKRGHHAATPEVISKDLQNVAISFLISTIGPFLYHALLEVAVCIAQPFA
;
A
#
# COMPACT_ATOMS: atom_id res chain seq x y z
N MET A 1 6.95 -29.53 55.84
CA MET A 1 8.06 -29.72 54.89
C MET A 1 7.51 -30.62 53.78
N SER A 2 7.11 -30.09 52.60
CA SER A 2 6.75 -30.94 51.46
C SER A 2 8.00 -31.22 50.64
N ALA A 3 8.16 -32.48 50.24
CA ALA A 3 9.33 -32.99 49.56
C ALA A 3 9.26 -32.66 48.05
N ASN A 4 10.42 -32.27 47.52
CA ASN A 4 10.83 -32.23 46.11
C ASN A 4 9.78 -32.65 45.06
N GLY A 5 9.20 -31.66 44.39
CA GLY A 5 8.50 -31.83 43.11
C GLY A 5 6.97 -31.86 43.18
N GLU A 6 6.38 -31.95 44.37
CA GLU A 6 4.93 -31.81 44.50
C GLU A 6 4.53 -30.33 44.54
N LEU A 7 3.70 -29.91 43.58
CA LEU A 7 3.00 -28.63 43.63
C LEU A 7 2.30 -28.52 44.99
N PRO A 8 2.58 -27.49 45.80
CA PRO A 8 1.93 -27.32 47.09
C PRO A 8 0.40 -27.34 46.88
N PRO A 9 -0.40 -27.91 47.79
CA PRO A 9 -1.86 -27.97 47.65
C PRO A 9 -2.41 -26.55 47.66
N ILE A 10 -2.52 -25.95 46.47
CA ILE A 10 -3.07 -24.62 46.27
C ILE A 10 -4.59 -24.78 46.38
N PRO A 11 -5.31 -24.00 47.20
CA PRO A 11 -6.76 -24.05 47.21
C PRO A 11 -7.28 -23.88 45.77
N SER A 12 -8.13 -24.82 45.35
CA SER A 12 -8.81 -24.93 44.04
C SER A 12 -9.04 -23.59 43.30
N PRO A 13 -9.56 -22.51 43.92
CA PRO A 13 -9.77 -21.23 43.24
C PRO A 13 -8.50 -20.54 42.71
N THR A 14 -7.34 -20.72 43.35
CA THR A 14 -6.08 -20.11 42.92
C THR A 14 -5.45 -20.89 41.76
N TYR A 15 -5.48 -22.23 41.83
CA TYR A 15 -5.02 -23.09 40.74
C TYR A 15 -5.84 -22.87 39.47
N GLY A 16 -7.18 -22.77 39.59
CA GLY A 16 -8.06 -22.46 38.47
C GLY A 16 -7.79 -21.10 37.82
N LYS A 17 -7.43 -20.08 38.62
CA LYS A 17 -7.03 -18.76 38.11
C LYS A 17 -5.71 -18.81 37.34
N ILE A 18 -4.71 -19.50 37.86
CA ILE A 18 -3.41 -19.67 37.18
C ILE A 18 -3.60 -20.42 35.86
N LEU A 19 -4.40 -21.49 35.85
CA LEU A 19 -4.71 -22.25 34.64
C LEU A 19 -5.45 -21.39 33.61
N SER A 20 -6.39 -20.55 34.05
CA SER A 20 -7.11 -19.60 33.17
C SER A 20 -6.17 -18.56 32.55
N TRP A 21 -5.19 -18.04 33.31
CA TRP A 21 -4.19 -17.13 32.77
C TRP A 21 -3.24 -17.81 31.79
N ALA A 22 -2.81 -19.04 32.09
CA ALA A 22 -1.99 -19.85 31.19
C ALA A 22 -2.72 -20.14 29.87
N ASP A 23 -4.00 -20.51 29.94
CA ASP A 23 -4.83 -20.78 28.77
C ASP A 23 -5.05 -19.50 27.93
N LYS A 24 -5.30 -18.35 28.57
CA LYS A 24 -5.36 -17.06 27.87
C LYS A 24 -4.06 -16.70 27.17
N ALA A 25 -2.92 -16.88 27.83
CA ALA A 25 -1.61 -16.61 27.25
C ALA A 25 -1.32 -17.54 26.05
N TYR A 26 -1.64 -18.84 26.20
CA TYR A 26 -1.47 -19.82 25.14
C TYR A 26 -2.34 -19.50 23.91
N ASN A 27 -3.61 -19.16 24.13
CA ASN A 27 -4.51 -18.76 23.05
C ASN A 27 -4.03 -17.49 22.34
N GLY A 28 -3.55 -16.49 23.08
CA GLY A 28 -2.97 -15.27 22.49
C GLY A 28 -1.74 -15.55 21.61
N ILE A 29 -0.83 -16.41 22.07
CA ILE A 29 0.35 -16.82 21.27
C ILE A 29 -0.09 -17.52 19.99
N ARG A 30 -1.09 -18.41 20.08
CA ARG A 30 -1.59 -19.17 18.94
C ARG A 30 -2.32 -18.29 17.93
N GLU A 31 -3.03 -17.27 18.41
CA GLU A 31 -3.72 -16.28 17.58
C GLU A 31 -2.72 -15.42 16.80
N VAL A 32 -1.65 -14.96 17.45
CA VAL A 32 -0.55 -14.24 16.75
C VAL A 32 0.13 -15.15 15.72
N GLN A 33 0.42 -16.41 16.06
CA GLN A 33 0.99 -17.37 15.10
C GLN A 33 0.06 -17.62 13.91
N ALA A 34 -1.26 -17.72 14.14
CA ALA A 34 -2.24 -17.87 13.07
C ALA A 34 -2.27 -16.62 12.17
N ALA A 35 -2.25 -15.42 12.77
CA ALA A 35 -2.21 -14.17 12.02
C ALA A 35 -0.93 -14.01 11.19
N VAL A 36 0.22 -14.45 11.70
CA VAL A 36 1.52 -14.43 10.98
C VAL A 36 1.57 -15.49 9.88
N CYS A 37 1.01 -16.68 10.10
CA CYS A 37 0.96 -17.74 9.08
C CYS A 37 0.02 -17.40 7.92
N VAL A 38 -1.04 -16.63 8.15
CA VAL A 38 -1.97 -16.18 7.10
C VAL A 38 -1.43 -14.89 6.47
N GLN A 39 -0.30 -15.01 5.78
CA GLN A 39 0.20 -13.93 4.92
C GLN A 39 -0.65 -13.90 3.64
N PRO A 40 -1.05 -12.72 3.13
CA PRO A 40 -1.72 -12.66 1.84
C PRO A 40 -0.82 -13.29 0.78
N PRO A 41 -1.36 -14.15 -0.10
CA PRO A 41 -0.56 -14.87 -1.07
C PRO A 41 0.23 -13.87 -1.92
N TYR A 42 1.53 -14.14 -2.10
CA TYR A 42 2.49 -13.35 -2.86
C TYR A 42 1.95 -12.86 -4.22
N VAL A 43 1.12 -13.68 -4.87
CA VAL A 43 0.44 -13.39 -6.14
C VAL A 43 -0.44 -12.14 -6.05
N TYR A 44 -1.10 -11.89 -4.92
CA TYR A 44 -2.02 -10.76 -4.76
C TYR A 44 -1.29 -9.42 -4.72
N VAL A 45 -0.18 -9.36 -3.99
CA VAL A 45 0.70 -8.18 -3.94
C VAL A 45 1.33 -7.94 -5.31
N GLN A 46 1.80 -8.99 -5.97
CA GLN A 46 2.41 -8.87 -7.29
C GLN A 46 1.40 -8.44 -8.37
N MET A 47 0.16 -8.94 -8.35
CA MET A 47 -0.88 -8.45 -9.26
C MET A 47 -1.19 -6.97 -9.04
N MET A 48 -1.33 -6.54 -7.79
CA MET A 48 -1.62 -5.14 -7.48
C MET A 48 -0.46 -4.22 -7.92
N ALA A 49 0.79 -4.65 -7.71
CA ALA A 49 1.96 -3.92 -8.19
C ALA A 49 2.00 -3.83 -9.73
N ILE A 50 1.69 -4.93 -10.44
CA ILE A 50 1.61 -4.95 -11.91
C ILE A 50 0.50 -4.01 -12.40
N LEU A 51 -0.68 -4.03 -11.77
CA LEU A 51 -1.81 -3.17 -12.15
C LEU A 51 -1.46 -1.69 -12.01
N VAL A 52 -0.83 -1.29 -10.90
CA VAL A 52 -0.39 0.10 -10.70
C VAL A 52 0.66 0.49 -11.74
N ASN A 53 1.65 -0.37 -12.00
CA ASN A 53 2.69 -0.08 -12.98
C ASN A 53 2.17 0.00 -14.43
N VAL A 54 1.27 -0.89 -14.83
CA VAL A 54 0.63 -0.84 -16.16
C VAL A 54 -0.22 0.42 -16.29
N ASN A 55 -0.98 0.79 -15.25
CA ASN A 55 -1.76 2.02 -15.24
C ASN A 55 -0.86 3.26 -15.39
N ASN A 56 0.25 3.31 -14.66
CA ASN A 56 1.23 4.40 -14.76
C ASN A 56 1.88 4.46 -16.15
N LEU A 57 2.17 3.31 -16.77
CA LEU A 57 2.70 3.25 -18.13
C LEU A 57 1.71 3.83 -19.15
N MET A 58 0.43 3.46 -19.07
CA MET A 58 -0.62 3.97 -19.96
C MET A 58 -0.81 5.48 -19.80
N ILE A 59 -0.76 5.98 -18.56
CA ILE A 59 -0.82 7.40 -18.24
C ILE A 59 0.40 8.15 -18.80
N ALA A 60 1.61 7.58 -18.66
CA ALA A 60 2.84 8.16 -19.20
C ALA A 60 2.83 8.24 -20.73
N ILE A 61 2.35 7.20 -21.41
CA ILE A 61 2.19 7.19 -22.88
C ILE A 61 1.17 8.26 -23.30
N SER A 62 0.02 8.32 -22.64
CA SER A 62 -1.04 9.29 -22.94
C SER A 62 -0.54 10.73 -22.77
N PHE A 63 0.14 11.00 -21.66
CA PHE A 63 0.75 12.31 -21.41
C PHE A 63 1.86 12.64 -22.42
N GLY A 64 2.72 11.66 -22.77
CA GLY A 64 3.76 11.82 -23.78
C GLY A 64 3.19 12.17 -25.17
N MET A 65 2.05 11.57 -25.54
CA MET A 65 1.35 11.92 -26.77
C MET A 65 0.79 13.36 -26.72
N THR A 66 0.14 13.75 -25.62
CA THR A 66 -0.35 15.13 -25.44
C THR A 66 0.78 16.15 -25.51
N LEU A 67 1.88 15.92 -24.79
CA LEU A 67 3.09 16.75 -24.86
C LEU A 67 3.65 16.83 -26.28
N GLY A 68 3.77 15.70 -26.97
CA GLY A 68 4.27 15.63 -28.34
C GLY A 68 3.44 16.46 -29.31
N VAL A 69 2.11 16.35 -29.22
CA VAL A 69 1.16 17.15 -30.02
C VAL A 69 1.34 18.64 -29.72
N THR A 70 1.35 19.04 -28.44
CA THR A 70 1.51 20.46 -28.05
C THR A 70 2.85 21.04 -28.51
N ILE A 71 3.95 20.30 -28.36
CA ILE A 71 5.28 20.73 -28.85
C ILE A 71 5.30 20.83 -30.38
N SER A 72 4.67 19.88 -31.08
CA SER A 72 4.60 19.89 -32.55
C SER A 72 3.81 21.08 -33.09
N LEU A 73 2.70 21.43 -32.42
CA LEU A 73 1.87 22.59 -32.72
C LEU A 73 2.62 23.90 -32.41
N ALA A 74 3.31 23.98 -31.28
CA ALA A 74 4.14 25.13 -30.93
C ALA A 74 5.24 25.35 -31.98
N LYS A 75 5.98 24.29 -32.37
CA LYS A 75 7.04 24.36 -33.39
C LYS A 75 6.53 24.79 -34.77
N ARG A 76 5.36 24.29 -35.21
CA ARG A 76 4.75 24.68 -36.50
C ARG A 76 4.05 26.05 -36.44
N GLY A 77 3.54 26.44 -35.28
CA GLY A 77 2.76 27.67 -35.05
C GLY A 77 3.60 28.93 -34.82
N HIS A 78 4.92 28.82 -34.68
CA HIS A 78 5.83 29.97 -34.44
C HIS A 78 5.79 31.08 -35.51
N HIS A 79 5.12 30.87 -36.65
CA HIS A 79 4.91 31.92 -37.67
C HIS A 79 3.55 32.63 -37.61
N ALA A 80 2.59 32.18 -36.78
CA ALA A 80 1.24 32.78 -36.72
C ALA A 80 0.51 32.69 -35.36
N ALA A 81 1.11 32.07 -34.33
CA ALA A 81 0.44 31.85 -33.05
C ALA A 81 0.51 33.09 -32.13
N THR A 82 -0.64 33.55 -31.65
CA THR A 82 -0.76 34.58 -30.61
C THR A 82 -0.33 34.04 -29.24
N PRO A 83 0.26 34.88 -28.37
CA PRO A 83 0.79 34.47 -27.06
C PRO A 83 -0.28 33.86 -26.13
N GLU A 84 -1.54 34.23 -26.30
CA GLU A 84 -2.67 33.68 -25.54
C GLU A 84 -2.96 32.20 -25.85
N VAL A 85 -2.71 31.76 -27.09
CA VAL A 85 -2.91 30.35 -27.48
C VAL A 85 -1.82 29.48 -26.85
N ILE A 86 -0.59 29.98 -26.85
CA ILE A 86 0.57 29.28 -26.28
C ILE A 86 0.41 29.13 -24.76
N SER A 87 -0.05 30.18 -24.05
CA SER A 87 -0.24 30.11 -22.60
C SER A 87 -1.34 29.11 -22.21
N LYS A 88 -2.43 29.05 -22.98
CA LYS A 88 -3.53 28.10 -22.76
C LYS A 88 -3.13 26.65 -23.04
N ASP A 89 -2.34 26.42 -24.08
CA ASP A 89 -1.80 25.08 -24.38
C ASP A 89 -0.81 24.62 -23.32
N LEU A 90 0.06 25.50 -22.83
CA LEU A 90 0.99 25.20 -21.74
C LEU A 90 0.24 24.91 -20.44
N GLN A 91 -0.83 25.66 -20.14
CA GLN A 91 -1.68 25.42 -18.99
C GLN A 91 -2.37 24.05 -19.08
N ASN A 92 -2.89 23.67 -20.25
CA ASN A 92 -3.49 22.35 -20.46
C ASN A 92 -2.47 21.23 -20.25
N VAL A 93 -1.24 21.38 -20.76
CA VAL A 93 -0.16 20.41 -20.53
C VAL A 93 0.18 20.32 -19.03
N ALA A 94 0.26 21.44 -18.33
CA ALA A 94 0.53 21.47 -16.89
C ALA A 94 -0.59 20.78 -16.08
N ILE A 95 -1.85 21.00 -16.44
CA ILE A 95 -3.00 20.34 -15.81
C ILE A 95 -2.98 18.84 -16.10
N SER A 96 -2.77 18.44 -17.35
CA SER A 96 -2.63 17.03 -17.73
C SER A 96 -1.47 16.36 -17.00
N PHE A 97 -0.35 17.05 -16.78
CA PHE A 97 0.78 16.56 -16.00
C PHE A 97 0.44 16.34 -14.52
N LEU A 98 -0.26 17.29 -13.90
CA LEU A 98 -0.65 17.18 -12.50
C LEU A 98 -1.63 16.03 -12.30
N ILE A 99 -2.65 15.90 -13.15
CA ILE A 99 -3.63 14.81 -13.08
C ILE A 99 -2.96 13.46 -13.35
N SER A 100 -2.08 13.40 -14.35
CA SER A 100 -1.35 12.17 -14.70
C SER A 100 -0.34 11.75 -13.63
N THR A 101 0.11 12.65 -12.76
CA THR A 101 1.06 12.33 -11.69
C THR A 101 0.36 11.97 -10.37
N ILE A 102 -0.70 12.71 -10.01
CA ILE A 102 -1.38 12.56 -8.72
C ILE A 102 -2.12 11.21 -8.63
N GLY A 103 -2.77 10.77 -9.70
CA GLY A 103 -3.50 9.49 -9.74
C GLY A 103 -2.59 8.30 -9.41
N PRO A 104 -1.52 8.07 -10.18
CA PRO A 104 -0.46 7.10 -9.89
C PRO A 104 0.06 7.14 -8.46
N PHE A 105 0.32 8.33 -7.94
CA PHE A 105 0.89 8.52 -6.62
C PHE A 105 -0.06 8.05 -5.52
N LEU A 106 -1.36 8.36 -5.65
CA LEU A 106 -2.40 7.88 -4.74
C LEU A 106 -2.53 6.36 -4.76
N TYR A 107 -2.56 5.74 -5.94
CA TYR A 107 -2.65 4.28 -6.05
C TYR A 107 -1.42 3.59 -5.45
N HIS A 108 -0.23 4.16 -5.65
CA HIS A 108 1.00 3.62 -5.09
C HIS A 108 1.06 3.78 -3.56
N ALA A 109 0.68 4.94 -3.03
CA ALA A 109 0.66 5.19 -1.58
C ALA A 109 -0.35 4.27 -0.85
N LEU A 110 -1.53 4.05 -1.43
CA LEU A 110 -2.52 3.13 -0.87
C LEU A 110 -2.04 1.67 -0.91
N LEU A 111 -1.35 1.28 -1.99
CA LEU A 111 -0.73 -0.05 -2.09
C LEU A 111 0.32 -0.24 -1.00
N GLU A 112 1.19 0.74 -0.81
CA GLU A 112 2.25 0.70 0.20
C GLU A 112 1.69 0.61 1.62
N VAL A 113 0.67 1.41 1.94
CA VAL A 113 -0.03 1.32 3.23
C VAL A 113 -0.69 -0.05 3.40
N ALA A 114 -1.32 -0.60 2.37
CA ALA A 114 -1.91 -1.93 2.42
C ALA A 114 -0.88 -3.04 2.67
N VAL A 115 0.32 -2.93 2.06
CA VAL A 115 1.44 -3.85 2.30
C VAL A 115 1.98 -3.72 3.72
N CYS A 116 2.15 -2.50 4.23
CA CYS A 116 2.58 -2.26 5.61
C CYS A 116 1.59 -2.84 6.63
N ILE A 117 0.28 -2.73 6.38
CA ILE A 117 -0.75 -3.32 7.24
C ILE A 117 -0.78 -4.85 7.13
N ALA A 118 -0.49 -5.40 5.95
CA ALA A 118 -0.46 -6.84 5.71
C ALA A 118 0.71 -7.55 6.42
N GLN A 119 1.76 -6.82 6.81
CA GLN A 119 2.89 -7.34 7.57
C GLN A 119 3.13 -6.55 8.87
N PRO A 120 2.23 -6.63 9.85
CA PRO A 120 2.30 -5.82 11.06
C PRO A 120 3.46 -6.20 12.01
N PHE A 121 4.11 -7.34 11.77
CA PHE A 121 5.18 -7.91 12.60
C PHE A 121 6.49 -8.17 11.83
N ALA A 122 6.66 -7.58 10.63
CA ALA A 122 7.89 -7.66 9.87
C ALA A 122 9.02 -6.81 10.49
#